data_AF-A0A7S3KVW8-F1
#
_entry.id   AF-A0A7S3KVW8-F1
#
_cell.length_a   1.000
_cell.length_b   1.000
_cell.length_c   1.000
_cell.angle_alpha   90.00
_cell.angle_beta   90.00
_cell.angle_gamma   90.00
#
_symmetry.space_group_name_H-M   'P 1'
#
loop_
_entity.id
_entity.type
_entity.pdbx_description
1 polymer ?
#
loop_
_entity_poly.entity_id
_entity_poly.type
_entity_poly.pdbx_seq_one_letter_code
_entity_poly.pdbx_strand_id
1 'polypeptide(L)'
;EEIIELTGKEIPYKNETFTLNQLLEANLLSHDNDIEDITESADKQLKLEKDLNENIIAFWLEAELTIKNTKAVEQPCMIGGNIDELQETIEDHIMQLNQMNAMKYVTPFKQEVGDCIHQYNEVSDTIEEWLKV
;
A
#
# COMPACT_ATOMS: atom_id res chain seq x y z
N GLU A 1 -7.48 10.43 14.98
CA GLU A 1 -6.78 11.56 15.62
C GLU A 1 -7.32 12.90 15.11
N GLU A 2 -7.58 13.06 13.81
CA GLU A 2 -8.18 14.27 13.22
C GLU A 2 -9.48 14.73 13.91
N ILE A 3 -10.38 13.83 14.30
CA ILE A 3 -11.63 14.20 15.03
C ILE A 3 -11.35 14.80 16.42
N ILE A 4 -10.28 14.37 17.09
CA ILE A 4 -9.89 14.88 18.42
C ILE A 4 -9.30 16.29 18.30
N GLU A 5 -8.48 16.53 17.27
CA GLU A 5 -7.97 17.87 16.96
C GLU A 5 -9.11 18.82 16.58
N LEU A 6 -10.08 18.35 15.80
CA LEU A 6 -11.16 19.18 15.28
C LEU A 6 -12.19 19.54 16.37
N THR A 7 -12.51 18.60 17.26
CA THR A 7 -13.43 18.85 18.39
C THR A 7 -12.75 19.47 19.62
N GLY A 8 -11.41 19.48 19.67
CA GLY A 8 -10.64 19.95 20.82
C GLY A 8 -10.89 19.17 22.11
N LYS A 9 -11.51 17.99 22.02
CA LYS A 9 -11.89 17.15 23.16
C LYS A 9 -11.20 15.80 23.06
N GLU A 10 -10.58 15.40 24.16
CA GLU A 10 -9.96 14.08 24.29
C GLU A 10 -11.04 13.00 24.20
N ILE A 11 -11.09 12.30 23.07
CA ILE A 11 -11.93 11.11 22.90
C ILE A 11 -11.05 9.90 23.22
N PRO A 12 -11.26 9.20 24.35
CA PRO A 12 -10.44 8.04 24.71
C PRO A 12 -10.88 6.79 23.94
N TYR A 13 -10.80 6.82 22.60
CA TYR A 13 -11.20 5.72 21.72
C TYR A 13 -10.34 4.45 21.87
N LYS A 14 -9.16 4.55 22.50
CA LYS A 14 -8.28 3.41 22.83
C LYS A 14 -8.62 2.73 24.16
N ASN A 15 -9.55 3.28 24.94
CA ASN A 15 -9.87 2.78 26.28
C ASN A 15 -11.11 1.86 26.21
N GLU A 16 -11.03 0.63 26.73
CA GLU A 16 -12.15 -0.33 26.73
C GLU A 16 -13.37 0.15 27.55
N THR A 17 -13.18 1.19 28.39
CA THR A 17 -14.26 1.85 29.15
C THR A 17 -14.89 3.04 28.42
N PHE A 18 -14.59 3.23 27.14
CA PHE A 18 -15.22 4.26 26.32
C PHE A 18 -16.75 4.11 26.31
N THR A 19 -17.46 5.15 26.71
CA THR A 19 -18.93 5.14 26.76
C THR A 19 -19.53 6.11 25.74
N LEU A 20 -20.70 5.76 25.19
CA LEU A 20 -21.45 6.62 24.27
C LEU A 20 -21.71 8.03 24.84
N ASN A 21 -21.81 8.15 26.17
CA ASN A 21 -22.01 9.43 26.83
C ASN A 21 -20.82 10.38 26.65
N GLN A 22 -19.58 9.86 26.69
CA GLN A 22 -18.37 10.64 26.42
C GLN A 22 -18.28 11.11 24.97
N LEU A 23 -18.80 10.32 24.02
CA LEU A 23 -18.91 10.71 22.61
C LEU A 23 -19.95 11.83 22.41
N LEU A 24 -21.10 11.74 23.09
CA LEU A 24 -22.15 12.77 23.06
C LEU A 24 -21.67 14.08 23.68
N GLU A 25 -20.88 14.01 24.75
CA GLU A 25 -20.22 15.18 25.34
C GLU A 25 -19.28 15.88 24.35
N ALA A 26 -18.73 15.18 23.35
CA ALA A 26 -17.86 15.77 22.34
C ALA A 26 -18.58 16.75 21.38
N ASN A 27 -19.92 16.80 21.43
CA ASN A 27 -20.76 17.71 20.63
C ASN A 27 -20.42 17.73 19.13
N LEU A 28 -20.23 16.52 18.59
CA LEU A 28 -19.90 16.23 17.19
C LEU A 28 -20.86 16.90 16.19
N LEU A 29 -22.12 17.10 16.59
CA LEU A 29 -23.16 17.80 15.82
C LEU A 29 -22.80 19.25 15.44
N SER A 30 -21.84 19.86 16.14
CA SER A 30 -21.36 21.22 15.81
C SER A 30 -20.44 21.24 14.59
N HIS A 31 -19.88 20.08 14.25
CA HIS A 31 -18.86 19.87 13.22
C HIS A 31 -19.29 18.78 12.23
N ASP A 32 -20.60 18.63 12.01
CA ASP A 32 -21.18 17.53 11.23
C ASP A 32 -20.56 17.39 9.83
N ASN A 33 -20.44 18.50 9.08
CA ASN A 33 -19.80 18.49 7.75
C ASN A 33 -18.32 18.08 7.80
N ASP A 34 -17.58 18.57 8.80
CA ASP A 34 -16.14 18.26 8.93
C ASP A 34 -15.94 16.78 9.30
N ILE A 35 -16.84 16.22 10.11
CA ILE A 35 -16.82 14.81 10.48
C ILE A 35 -17.20 13.94 9.29
N GLU A 36 -18.20 14.34 8.50
CA GLU A 36 -18.57 13.62 7.27
C GLU A 36 -17.37 13.55 6.32
N ASP A 37 -16.69 14.67 6.08
CA ASP A 37 -15.47 14.74 5.27
C ASP A 37 -14.33 13.84 5.82
N ILE A 38 -14.13 13.83 7.14
CA ILE A 38 -13.14 12.95 7.78
C ILE A 38 -13.52 11.48 7.63
N THR A 39 -14.79 11.13 7.82
CA THR A 39 -15.24 9.74 7.68
C THR A 39 -15.13 9.25 6.24
N GLU A 40 -15.47 10.08 5.25
CA GLU A 40 -15.30 9.74 3.84
C GLU A 40 -13.82 9.60 3.47
N SER A 41 -12.97 10.45 4.05
CA SER A 41 -11.50 10.35 3.90
C SER A 41 -10.97 9.05 4.52
N ALA A 42 -11.46 8.67 5.70
CA ALA A 42 -11.09 7.44 6.39
C ALA A 42 -11.52 6.18 5.62
N ASP A 43 -12.71 6.18 5.03
CA ASP A 43 -13.17 5.08 4.16
C ASP A 43 -12.28 4.93 2.93
N LYS A 44 -11.87 6.05 2.32
CA LYS A 44 -10.92 6.04 1.19
C LYS A 44 -9.54 5.54 1.61
N GLN A 45 -9.05 5.93 2.79
CA GLN A 45 -7.79 5.45 3.36
C GLN A 45 -7.82 3.94 3.60
N LEU A 46 -8.90 3.42 4.21
CA LEU A 46 -9.05 1.99 4.45
C LEU A 46 -9.06 1.18 3.14
N LYS A 47 -9.71 1.72 2.10
CA LYS A 47 -9.73 1.07 0.79
C LYS A 47 -8.34 1.05 0.15
N LEU A 48 -7.57 2.13 0.28
CA LEU A 48 -6.18 2.19 -0.18
C LEU A 48 -5.29 1.21 0.57
N GLU A 49 -5.43 1.12 1.89
CA GLU A 49 -4.68 0.17 2.73
C GLU A 49 -4.93 -1.26 2.31
N LYS A 50 -6.21 -1.62 2.06
CA LYS A 50 -6.55 -2.95 1.57
C LYS A 50 -5.97 -3.24 0.21
N ASP A 51 -6.03 -2.29 -0.72
CA ASP A 51 -5.46 -2.49 -2.05
C ASP A 51 -3.93 -2.63 -1.98
N LEU A 52 -3.24 -1.84 -1.14
CA LEU A 52 -1.81 -1.99 -0.92
C LEU A 52 -1.44 -3.35 -0.32
N ASN A 53 -2.07 -3.72 0.81
CA ASN A 53 -1.73 -4.93 1.56
C ASN A 53 -2.22 -6.22 0.90
N GLU A 54 -3.50 -6.26 0.52
CA GLU A 54 -4.15 -7.49 0.05
C GLU A 54 -3.93 -7.74 -1.45
N ASN A 55 -3.66 -6.69 -2.25
CA ASN A 55 -3.44 -6.86 -3.69
C ASN A 55 -1.93 -6.87 -4.01
N ILE A 56 -1.23 -5.77 -3.70
CA ILE A 56 0.16 -5.59 -4.13
C ILE A 56 1.12 -6.41 -3.27
N ILE A 57 1.11 -6.23 -1.94
CA ILE A 57 2.06 -6.91 -1.05
C ILE A 57 1.81 -8.43 -1.04
N ALA A 58 0.55 -8.86 -0.99
CA ALA A 58 0.20 -10.28 -1.05
C ALA A 58 0.68 -10.95 -2.35
N PHE A 59 0.54 -10.27 -3.50
CA PHE A 59 1.05 -10.79 -4.78
C PHE A 59 2.57 -10.99 -4.72
N TRP A 60 3.32 -9.99 -4.23
CA TRP A 60 4.78 -10.07 -4.15
C TRP A 60 5.31 -11.05 -3.10
N LEU A 61 4.50 -11.41 -2.11
CA LEU A 61 4.81 -12.50 -1.17
C LEU A 61 4.73 -13.89 -1.81
N GLU A 62 3.86 -14.07 -2.81
CA GLU A 62 3.67 -15.35 -3.52
C GLU A 62 4.42 -15.39 -4.86
N ALA A 63 4.90 -14.26 -5.36
CA ALA A 63 5.59 -14.17 -6.64
C ALA A 63 6.93 -14.95 -6.62
N GLU A 64 7.07 -15.91 -7.53
CA GLU A 64 8.29 -16.70 -7.71
C GLU A 64 8.87 -16.54 -9.12
N LEU A 65 10.19 -16.32 -9.21
CA LEU A 65 10.89 -16.30 -10.49
C LEU A 65 11.22 -17.74 -10.95
N THR A 66 10.70 -18.13 -12.11
CA THR A 66 10.94 -19.46 -12.70
C THR A 66 12.20 -19.44 -13.56
N ILE A 67 13.22 -20.19 -13.13
CA ILE A 67 14.47 -20.37 -13.87
C ILE A 67 14.44 -21.74 -14.57
N LYS A 68 14.65 -21.79 -15.89
CA LYS A 68 14.67 -23.04 -16.67
C LYS A 68 16.10 -23.42 -17.05
N ASN A 69 16.47 -24.68 -16.78
CA ASN A 69 17.76 -25.22 -17.21
C ASN A 69 17.78 -25.49 -18.71
N THR A 70 18.80 -24.96 -19.41
CA THR A 70 19.07 -25.28 -20.80
C THR A 70 19.67 -26.69 -20.91
N LYS A 71 19.10 -27.54 -21.76
CA LYS A 71 19.41 -28.99 -21.87
C LYS A 71 20.79 -29.32 -22.50
N ALA A 72 21.70 -28.37 -22.69
CA ALA A 72 22.90 -28.57 -23.50
C ALA A 72 24.26 -28.35 -22.82
N VAL A 73 24.31 -27.83 -21.58
CA VAL A 73 25.58 -27.59 -20.85
C VAL A 73 25.33 -27.82 -19.35
N GLU A 74 26.30 -28.33 -18.60
CA GLU A 74 26.15 -28.71 -17.18
C GLU A 74 25.84 -27.53 -16.23
N GLN A 75 26.06 -26.27 -16.64
CA GLN A 75 25.66 -25.06 -15.91
C GLN A 75 25.38 -23.83 -16.82
N PRO A 76 24.25 -23.77 -17.53
CA PRO A 76 23.61 -22.48 -17.81
C PRO A 76 22.12 -22.56 -17.49
N CYS A 77 21.77 -21.91 -16.40
CA CYS A 77 20.41 -21.58 -16.06
C CYS A 77 20.02 -20.41 -16.97
N MET A 78 19.09 -20.61 -17.90
CA MET A 78 18.49 -19.47 -18.62
C MET A 78 17.30 -19.02 -17.77
N ILE A 79 17.28 -17.75 -17.36
CA ILE A 79 16.04 -17.19 -16.82
C ILE A 79 15.05 -17.18 -17.99
N GLY A 80 14.02 -18.02 -17.92
CA GLY A 80 13.21 -18.30 -19.08
C GLY A 80 11.87 -18.87 -18.66
N GLY A 81 10.81 -18.07 -18.81
CA GLY A 81 9.46 -18.49 -18.47
C GLY A 81 8.55 -17.32 -18.16
N ASN A 82 8.70 -16.74 -16.97
CA ASN A 82 7.78 -15.74 -16.42
C ASN A 82 8.43 -14.37 -16.19
N ILE A 83 9.65 -14.15 -16.67
CA ILE A 83 10.36 -12.88 -16.41
C ILE A 83 9.69 -11.70 -17.11
N ASP A 84 9.22 -11.88 -18.35
CA ASP A 84 8.52 -10.83 -19.11
C ASP A 84 7.19 -10.45 -18.43
N GLU A 85 6.40 -11.44 -18.02
CA GLU A 85 5.13 -11.23 -17.29
C GLU A 85 5.37 -10.59 -15.92
N LEU A 86 6.42 -11.01 -15.21
CA LEU A 86 6.77 -10.45 -13.91
C LEU A 86 7.24 -9.01 -14.03
N GLN A 87 7.98 -8.67 -15.08
CA GLN A 87 8.44 -7.31 -15.36
C GLN A 87 7.26 -6.38 -15.72
N GLU A 88 6.33 -6.84 -16.56
CA GLU A 88 5.06 -6.13 -16.84
C GLU A 88 4.25 -5.91 -15.54
N THR A 89 4.18 -6.94 -14.68
CA THR A 89 3.46 -6.85 -13.41
C THR A 89 4.13 -5.89 -12.40
N ILE A 90 5.46 -5.85 -12.33
CA ILE A 90 6.19 -4.87 -11.52
C ILE A 90 5.88 -3.46 -11.99
N GLU A 91 5.95 -3.20 -13.29
CA GLU A 91 5.66 -1.87 -13.86
C GLU A 91 4.23 -1.42 -13.57
N ASP A 92 3.25 -2.30 -13.75
CA ASP A 92 1.84 -2.01 -13.43
C ASP A 92 1.64 -1.72 -11.93
N HIS A 93 2.23 -2.52 -11.05
CA HIS A 93 2.14 -2.27 -9.60
C HIS A 93 2.87 -0.99 -9.19
N ILE A 94 4.02 -0.65 -9.80
CA ILE A 94 4.69 0.64 -9.59
C ILE A 94 3.80 1.80 -10.04
N MET A 95 3.11 1.67 -11.19
CA MET A 95 2.17 2.69 -11.67
C MET A 95 1.01 2.88 -10.69
N GLN A 96 0.42 1.79 -10.19
CA GLN A 96 -0.64 1.83 -9.20
C GLN A 96 -0.18 2.49 -7.89
N LEU A 97 1.00 2.12 -7.37
CA LEU A 97 1.59 2.75 -6.18
C LEU A 97 1.84 4.25 -6.38
N ASN A 98 2.31 4.67 -7.56
CA ASN A 98 2.48 6.09 -7.88
C ASN A 98 1.14 6.83 -7.91
N GLN A 99 0.08 6.21 -8.45
CA GLN A 99 -1.26 6.77 -8.44
C GLN A 99 -1.80 6.90 -7.01
N MET A 100 -1.59 5.89 -6.16
CA MET A 100 -1.94 5.93 -4.73
C MET A 100 -1.18 7.04 -4.01
N ASN A 101 0.12 7.19 -4.28
CA ASN A 101 0.97 8.23 -3.69
C ASN A 101 0.55 9.65 -4.09
N ALA A 102 -0.07 9.82 -5.27
CA ALA A 102 -0.63 11.10 -5.71
C ALA A 102 -1.97 11.44 -5.03
N MET A 103 -2.63 10.48 -4.37
CA MET A 103 -3.89 10.73 -3.68
C MET A 103 -3.64 11.51 -2.38
N LYS A 104 -4.49 12.51 -2.12
CA LYS A 104 -4.41 13.36 -0.92
C LYS A 104 -4.53 12.57 0.40
N TYR A 105 -5.10 11.37 0.33
CA TYR A 105 -5.37 10.50 1.48
C TYR A 105 -4.21 9.58 1.86
N VAL A 106 -3.10 9.57 1.09
CA VAL A 106 -1.97 8.67 1.34
C VAL A 106 -1.09 9.09 2.52
N THR A 107 -1.33 10.25 3.13
CA THR A 107 -0.47 10.85 4.17
C THR A 107 0.07 9.86 5.23
N PRO A 108 -0.74 8.97 5.85
CA PRO A 108 -0.24 8.00 6.81
C PRO A 108 0.54 6.83 6.17
N PHE A 109 0.28 6.49 4.91
CA PHE A 109 0.89 5.36 4.19
C PHE A 109 2.01 5.79 3.24
N LYS A 110 2.30 7.09 3.16
CA LYS A 110 3.22 7.66 2.18
C LYS A 110 4.62 7.09 2.26
N GLN A 111 5.07 6.82 3.48
CA GLN A 111 6.38 6.21 3.73
C GLN A 111 6.40 4.76 3.21
N GLU A 112 5.42 3.95 3.60
CA GLU A 112 5.31 2.54 3.19
C GLU A 112 5.17 2.39 1.68
N VAL A 113 4.31 3.19 1.04
CA VAL A 113 4.17 3.24 -0.42
C VAL A 113 5.49 3.67 -1.09
N GLY A 114 6.19 4.65 -0.53
CA GLY A 114 7.49 5.11 -1.04
C GLY A 114 8.57 4.02 -0.97
N ASP A 115 8.62 3.30 0.16
CA ASP A 115 9.56 2.20 0.36
C ASP A 115 9.27 1.03 -0.61
N CYS A 116 7.99 0.67 -0.81
CA CYS A 116 7.60 -0.33 -1.82
C CYS A 116 7.97 0.10 -3.24
N ILE A 117 7.71 1.36 -3.62
CA ILE A 117 8.11 1.87 -4.94
C ILE A 117 9.62 1.72 -5.12
N HIS A 118 10.42 2.12 -4.12
CA HIS A 118 11.87 2.02 -4.21
C HIS A 118 12.33 0.57 -4.39
N GLN A 119 11.83 -0.34 -3.54
CA GLN A 119 12.16 -1.77 -3.62
C GLN A 119 11.79 -2.37 -4.97
N TYR A 120 10.59 -2.08 -5.50
CA TYR A 120 10.14 -2.63 -6.78
C TYR A 120 10.94 -2.09 -7.97
N ASN A 121 11.38 -0.82 -7.92
CA ASN A 121 12.29 -0.28 -8.93
C ASN A 121 13.66 -0.99 -8.88
N GLU A 122 14.23 -1.18 -7.69
CA GLU A 122 15.52 -1.89 -7.54
C GLU A 122 15.45 -3.34 -8.05
N VAL A 123 14.33 -4.03 -7.77
CA VAL A 123 14.08 -5.38 -8.28
C VAL A 123 13.97 -5.38 -9.81
N SER A 124 13.23 -4.42 -10.40
CA SER A 124 13.11 -4.28 -11.85
C SER A 124 14.48 -4.04 -12.52
N ASP A 125 15.26 -3.10 -11.98
CA ASP A 125 16.61 -2.78 -12.48
C ASP A 125 17.54 -3.99 -12.41
N THR A 126 17.49 -4.74 -11.30
CA THR A 126 18.30 -5.95 -11.11
C THR A 126 17.90 -7.04 -12.12
N ILE A 127 16.60 -7.23 -12.37
CA ILE A 127 16.09 -8.17 -13.36
C ILE A 127 16.57 -7.79 -14.77
N GLU A 128 16.52 -6.50 -15.12
CA GLU A 128 17.04 -6.01 -16.40
C GLU A 128 18.54 -6.25 -16.56
N GLU A 129 19.34 -6.04 -15.51
CA GLU A 129 20.78 -6.31 -15.56
C GLU A 129 21.05 -7.80 -15.79
N TRP A 130 20.29 -8.70 -15.15
CA TRP A 130 20.43 -10.15 -15.36
C TRP A 130 20.04 -10.60 -16.77
N LEU A 131 19.14 -9.89 -17.46
CA LEU A 131 18.78 -10.18 -18.85
C LEU A 131 19.80 -9.63 -19.87
N LYS A 132 20.55 -8.59 -19.51
CA LYS A 132 21.57 -7.96 -20.38
C LYS A 132 22.90 -8.72 -20.39
N VAL A 133 23.20 -9.52 -19.36
CA VAL A 133 24.44 -10.29 -19.18
C VAL A 133 24.31 -11.71 -19.74
#